data_AF-A0AAW1LRK1-F1
#
_entry.id   AF-A0AAW1LRK1-F1
#
_cell.length_a   1.000
_cell.length_b   1.000
_cell.length_c   1.000
_cell.angle_alpha   90.00
_cell.angle_beta   90.00
_cell.angle_gamma   90.00
#
_symmetry.space_group_name_H-M   'P 1'
#
loop_
_entity.id
_entity.type
_entity.pdbx_description
1 polymer ?
#
loop_
_entity_poly.entity_id
_entity_poly.type
_entity_poly.pdbx_seq_one_letter_code
_entity_poly.pdbx_strand_id
1 'polypeptide(L)'
;MSFPTKAERAKCWGARDEYWECLDKHGIQNAEKSGPCAEFRKLYETSCSSQWVKHFDRKRSYLQFKEKIEKDGIPSRTLLNQPKIFEKRRVYTKIVS
;
A
#
# COMPACT_ATOMS: atom_id res chain seq x y z
N MET A 1 13.83 -18.85 -8.84
CA MET A 1 13.68 -17.41 -8.54
C MET A 1 15.05 -16.89 -8.15
N SER A 2 15.57 -15.90 -8.87
CA SER A 2 16.87 -15.29 -8.55
C SER A 2 16.74 -14.33 -7.37
N PHE A 3 17.68 -14.39 -6.44
CA PHE A 3 17.74 -13.45 -5.32
C PHE A 3 18.29 -12.12 -5.83
N PRO A 4 17.60 -10.97 -5.63
CA PRO A 4 18.06 -9.70 -6.16
C PRO A 4 19.38 -9.29 -5.49
N THR A 5 20.33 -8.88 -6.33
CA THR A 5 21.63 -8.35 -5.90
C THR A 5 21.45 -7.08 -5.06
N LYS A 6 22.49 -6.69 -4.31
CA LYS A 6 22.45 -5.46 -3.49
C LYS A 6 22.09 -4.21 -4.33
N ALA A 7 22.60 -4.13 -5.56
CA ALA A 7 22.34 -3.02 -6.46
C ALA A 7 20.87 -2.99 -6.93
N GLU A 8 20.31 -4.15 -7.32
CA GLU A 8 18.90 -4.25 -7.72
C GLU A 8 17.95 -3.90 -6.56
N ARG A 9 18.29 -4.31 -5.33
CA ARG A 9 17.53 -3.95 -4.14
C ARG A 9 17.54 -2.44 -3.89
N ALA A 10 18.70 -1.80 -4.03
CA ALA A 10 18.83 -0.36 -3.89
C ALA A 10 18.00 0.39 -4.95
N LYS A 11 18.05 -0.05 -6.21
CA LYS A 11 17.24 0.52 -7.29
C LYS A 11 15.74 0.38 -7.01
N CYS A 12 15.30 -0.79 -6.57
CA CYS A 12 13.91 -1.03 -6.20
C CYS A 12 13.43 -0.11 -5.05
N TRP A 13 14.23 0.04 -3.99
CA TRP A 13 13.87 0.92 -2.88
C TRP A 13 13.83 2.39 -3.29
N GLY A 14 14.74 2.84 -4.16
CA GLY A 14 14.69 4.20 -4.72
C GLY A 14 13.40 4.45 -5.50
N ALA A 15 13.06 3.55 -6.44
CA ALA A 15 11.83 3.68 -7.22
C ALA A 15 10.56 3.61 -6.34
N ARG A 16 10.59 2.83 -5.25
CA ARG A 16 9.52 2.81 -4.24
C ARG A 16 9.34 4.18 -3.61
N ASP A 17 10.43 4.78 -3.15
CA ASP A 17 10.41 6.02 -2.38
C ASP A 17 9.95 7.20 -3.25
N GLU A 18 10.40 7.27 -4.51
CA GLU A 18 9.90 8.25 -5.50
C GLU A 18 8.40 8.10 -5.75
N TYR A 19 7.93 6.86 -5.95
CA TYR A 19 6.49 6.60 -6.11
C TYR A 19 5.71 6.98 -4.84
N TRP A 20 6.30 6.76 -3.66
CA TRP A 20 5.65 7.09 -2.41
C TRP A 20 5.53 8.60 -2.18
N GLU A 21 6.63 9.31 -2.41
CA GLU A 21 6.68 10.76 -2.33
C GLU A 21 5.70 11.41 -3.31
N CYS A 22 5.58 10.91 -4.54
CA CYS A 22 4.60 11.42 -5.50
C CYS A 22 3.16 11.29 -4.96
N LEU A 23 2.81 10.11 -4.44
CA LEU A 23 1.48 9.88 -3.91
C LEU A 23 1.19 10.74 -2.68
N ASP A 24 2.17 10.96 -1.80
CA ASP A 24 2.02 11.82 -0.62
C ASP A 24 1.86 13.30 -1.03
N LYS A 25 2.64 13.78 -2.01
CA LYS A 25 2.52 15.13 -2.57
C LYS A 25 1.13 15.42 -3.16
N HIS A 26 0.53 14.42 -3.80
CA HIS A 26 -0.81 14.53 -4.39
C HIS A 26 -1.94 14.15 -3.43
N GLY A 27 -1.65 13.72 -2.20
CA GLY A 27 -2.65 13.27 -1.23
C GLY A 27 -3.39 11.99 -1.67
N ILE A 28 -2.81 11.21 -2.57
CA ILE A 28 -3.45 10.02 -3.15
C ILE A 28 -3.24 8.84 -2.19
N GLN A 29 -4.32 8.37 -1.58
CA GLN A 29 -4.26 7.28 -0.60
C GLN A 29 -4.28 5.89 -1.26
N ASN A 30 -4.97 5.74 -2.39
CA ASN A 30 -5.04 4.47 -3.10
C ASN A 30 -4.06 4.47 -4.27
N ALA A 31 -3.30 3.38 -4.41
CA ALA A 31 -2.45 3.17 -5.58
C ALA A 31 -3.30 3.00 -6.84
N GLU A 32 -3.67 4.11 -7.48
CA GLU A 32 -4.31 4.07 -8.79
C GLU A 32 -3.25 3.88 -9.89
N LYS A 33 -3.58 3.01 -10.85
CA LYS A 33 -2.73 2.77 -12.03
C LYS A 33 -2.77 3.94 -13.03
N SER A 34 -3.77 4.82 -12.88
CA SER A 34 -3.99 6.01 -13.69
C SER A 34 -3.88 7.23 -12.80
N GLY A 35 -3.08 8.22 -13.21
CA GLY A 35 -2.90 9.46 -12.45
C GLY A 35 -1.50 10.07 -12.62
N PRO A 36 -1.20 11.15 -11.88
CA PRO A 36 0.07 11.88 -12.00
C PRO A 36 1.28 11.01 -11.64
N CYS A 37 1.09 9.98 -10.81
CA CYS A 37 2.17 9.08 -10.36
C CYS A 37 2.27 7.77 -11.17
N ALA A 38 1.55 7.64 -12.29
CA ALA A 38 1.53 6.41 -13.08
C ALA A 38 2.91 6.03 -13.66
N GLU A 39 3.72 7.02 -14.05
CA GLU A 39 5.08 6.76 -14.57
C GLU A 39 6.00 6.20 -13.48
N PHE A 40 5.96 6.79 -12.27
CA PHE A 40 6.68 6.25 -11.11
C PHE A 40 6.19 4.85 -10.73
N ARG A 41 4.88 4.57 -10.90
CA ARG A 41 4.33 3.23 -10.67
C ARG A 41 4.94 2.19 -11.62
N LYS A 42 5.07 2.51 -12.91
CA LYS A 42 5.71 1.62 -13.89
C LYS A 42 7.18 1.39 -13.55
N LEU A 43 7.92 2.44 -13.18
CA LEU A 43 9.32 2.31 -12.78
C LEU A 43 9.47 1.42 -11.54
N TYR A 44 8.56 1.56 -10.58
CA TYR A 44 8.52 0.75 -9.38
C TYR A 44 8.23 -0.73 -9.67
N GLU A 45 7.24 -1.02 -10.52
CA GLU A 45 6.88 -2.40 -10.90
C GLU A 45 7.95 -3.08 -11.75
N THR A 46 8.71 -2.33 -12.55
CA THR A 46 9.81 -2.86 -13.37
C THR A 46 11.11 -3.04 -12.58
N SER A 47 11.37 -2.17 -11.59
CA SER A 47 12.58 -2.22 -10.78
C SER A 47 12.49 -3.22 -9.62
N CYS A 48 11.28 -3.56 -9.19
CA CYS A 48 11.04 -4.46 -8.06
C CYS A 48 10.40 -5.78 -8.48
N SER A 49 10.68 -6.84 -7.72
CA SER A 49 9.92 -8.08 -7.82
C SER A 49 8.45 -7.84 -7.50
N SER A 50 7.54 -8.53 -8.20
CA SER A 50 6.09 -8.45 -7.96
C SER A 50 5.69 -8.79 -6.52
N GLN A 51 6.44 -9.65 -5.83
CA GLN A 51 6.21 -9.98 -4.42
C GLN A 51 6.53 -8.79 -3.52
N TRP A 52 7.61 -8.07 -3.82
CA TRP A 52 8.02 -6.90 -3.06
C TRP A 52 7.06 -5.74 -3.26
N VAL A 53 6.62 -5.51 -4.51
CA VAL A 53 5.58 -4.52 -4.81
C VAL A 53 4.33 -4.77 -3.96
N LYS A 54 3.81 -6.01 -3.97
CA LYS A 54 2.64 -6.37 -3.15
C LYS A 54 2.87 -6.16 -1.65
N HIS A 55 4.02 -6.57 -1.15
CA HIS A 55 4.37 -6.43 0.27
C HIS A 55 4.41 -4.95 0.69
N PHE A 56 5.10 -4.12 -0.09
CA PHE A 56 5.25 -2.70 0.19
C PHE A 56 3.95 -1.93 0.02
N ASP A 57 3.15 -2.23 -1.01
CA ASP A 57 1.81 -1.64 -1.18
C ASP A 57 0.94 -1.90 0.05
N ARG A 58 0.91 -3.16 0.54
CA ARG A 58 0.20 -3.52 1.78
C ARG A 58 0.76 -2.77 2.99
N LYS A 59 2.10 -2.67 3.10
CA LYS A 59 2.76 -1.95 4.19
C LYS A 59 2.34 -0.48 4.20
N ARG A 60 2.28 0.18 3.05
CA ARG A 60 1.85 1.58 2.97
C ARG A 60 0.41 1.77 3.41
N SER A 61 -0.52 0.94 2.92
CA SER A 61 -1.92 1.04 3.34
C SER A 61 -2.07 0.85 4.85
N TYR A 62 -1.29 -0.04 5.46
CA TYR A 62 -1.24 -0.18 6.91
C TYR A 62 -0.72 1.07 7.62
N LEU A 63 0.36 1.68 7.12
CA LEU A 63 0.91 2.92 7.70
C LEU A 63 -0.09 4.07 7.63
N GLN A 64 -0.77 4.25 6.50
CA GLN A 64 -1.84 5.25 6.36
C GLN A 64 -3.02 4.98 7.30
N PHE A 65 -3.41 3.72 7.47
CA PHE A 65 -4.44 3.35 8.42
C PHE A 65 -4.02 3.61 9.87
N LYS A 66 -2.77 3.26 10.22
CA LYS A 66 -2.20 3.53 11.54
C LYS A 66 -2.18 5.03 11.84
N GLU A 67 -1.73 5.85 10.89
CA GLU A 67 -1.71 7.31 11.04
C GLU A 67 -3.12 7.88 11.25
N LYS A 68 -4.13 7.37 10.52
CA LYS A 68 -5.54 7.75 10.73
C LYS A 68 -6.04 7.39 12.12
N ILE A 69 -5.71 6.19 12.62
CA ILE A 69 -6.09 5.81 13.99
C ILE A 69 -5.40 6.69 15.02
N GLU A 70 -4.13 7.04 14.82
CA GLU A 70 -3.39 7.91 15.75
C GLU A 70 -3.98 9.32 15.79
N LYS A 71 -4.49 9.83 14.66
CA LYS A 71 -5.11 11.17 14.57
C LYS A 71 -6.57 11.19 15.02
N ASP A 72 -7.38 10.25 14.53
CA ASP A 72 -8.84 10.25 14.67
C ASP A 72 -9.35 9.32 15.78
N GLY A 73 -8.45 8.54 16.40
CA GLY A 73 -8.79 7.51 17.39
C GLY A 73 -9.20 6.18 16.76
N ILE A 74 -9.32 5.14 17.60
CA ILE A 74 -9.81 3.83 17.16
C ILE A 74 -11.31 3.97 16.81
N PRO A 75 -11.76 3.59 15.60
CA PRO A 75 -13.19 3.60 15.28
C PRO A 75 -13.92 2.67 16.26
N SER A 76 -14.71 3.27 17.16
CA SER A 76 -15.49 2.55 18.16
C SER A 76 -16.41 1.52 17.50
N ARG A 77 -16.52 0.35 18.13
CA ARG A 77 -17.37 -0.78 17.72
C ARG A 77 -18.85 -0.42 17.51
N THR A 78 -19.28 0.75 17.99
CA THR A 78 -20.67 1.25 17.87
C THR A 78 -21.06 1.69 16.46
N LEU A 79 -20.14 1.78 15.49
CA LEU A 79 -20.45 2.03 14.07
C LEU A 79 -20.65 0.75 13.22
N LEU A 80 -20.77 -0.43 13.85
CA LEU A 80 -21.02 -1.70 13.15
C LEU A 80 -22.42 -1.82 12.49
N ASN A 81 -23.32 -0.84 12.70
CA ASN A 81 -24.66 -0.79 12.09
C ASN A 81 -24.77 0.23 10.92
N GLN A 82 -23.65 0.59 10.28
CA GLN A 82 -23.66 1.40 9.04
C GLN A 82 -23.42 0.47 7.83
N PRO A 83 -24.44 0.20 6.98
CA PRO A 83 -24.38 -0.81 5.91
C PRO A 83 -23.42 -0.47 4.76
N LYS A 84 -22.78 0.71 4.76
CA LYS A 84 -21.92 1.19 3.67
C LYS A 84 -20.42 1.13 3.92
N ILE A 85 -19.98 0.63 5.09
CA ILE A 85 -18.54 0.54 5.42
C ILE A 85 -17.98 -0.86 5.15
N PHE A 86 -18.85 -1.88 5.05
CA PHE A 86 -18.49 -3.28 4.81
C PHE A 86 -18.82 -3.75 3.39
N GLU A 87 -18.37 -3.01 2.37
CA GLU A 87 -18.17 -3.65 1.07
C GLU A 87 -16.92 -4.54 1.17
N LYS A 88 -17.17 -5.85 1.31
CA LYS A 88 -16.21 -6.92 1.56
C LYS A 88 -14.89 -6.77 0.77
N ARG A 89 -13.84 -6.19 1.35
CA ARG A 89 -12.46 -6.52 0.97
C ARG A 89 -12.00 -7.73 1.78
N ARG A 90 -12.44 -8.89 1.30
CA ARG A 90 -12.07 -10.23 1.78
C ARG A 90 -10.56 -10.44 1.69
N VAL A 91 -9.83 -10.46 2.81
CA VAL A 91 -8.71 -11.40 3.02
C VAL A 91 -8.53 -11.63 4.52
N TYR A 92 -8.46 -12.90 4.94
CA TYR A 92 -8.24 -13.39 6.32
C TYR A 92 -9.44 -13.48 7.27
N THR A 93 -10.38 -14.36 6.93
CA THR A 93 -11.06 -15.21 7.94
C THR A 93 -11.21 -16.64 7.39
N LYS A 94 -10.09 -17.34 7.29
CA LYS A 94 -10.02 -18.81 7.36
C LYS A 94 -8.63 -19.15 7.84
N ILE A 95 -8.51 -19.38 9.15
CA ILE A 95 -7.60 -20.26 9.89
C ILE A 95 -7.90 -19.88 11.35
N VAL A 96 -8.90 -20.55 11.91
CA VAL A 96 -8.84 -21.38 13.13
C VAL A 96 -10.25 -21.97 13.22
N SER A 97 -10.39 -23.22 12.77
CA SER A 97 -11.45 -24.12 13.22
C SER A 97 -10.90 -24.90 14.41
#